data_AF-A0A7S1YZS4-F1
#
_entry.id   AF-A0A7S1YZS4-F1
#
_cell.length_a   1.000
_cell.length_b   1.000
_cell.length_c   1.000
_cell.angle_alpha   90.00
_cell.angle_beta   90.00
_cell.angle_gamma   90.00
#
_symmetry.space_group_name_H-M   'P 1'
#
loop_
_entity.id
_entity.type
_entity.pdbx_description
1 polymer ?
#
loop_
_entity_poly.entity_id
_entity_poly.type
_entity_poly.pdbx_seq_one_letter_code
_entity_poly.pdbx_strand_id
1 'polypeptide(L)'
;NRWRNNPNPKRDYAQLRVEYEQRLKDIQRAMERLQQLDPTVALQKAMNLQKELANGVRTEDAGNTEGEGTASNDQRRYNGERPPPELWINRVPLEQYPDATDYGWTFTGSWEVTEFFEKNFPYGTVKLDWYFTTGTVKTSLDHPTKGKTQLFGKKCSPDLYDKVLKNPRIHTGDRYHRKRTKK
;
A
#
# COMPACT_ATOMS: atom_id res chain seq x y z
N ASN A 1 -18.15 37.89 25.47
CA ASN A 1 -18.16 37.21 24.14
C ASN A 1 -17.49 38.02 23.02
N ARG A 2 -16.32 38.66 23.25
CA ARG A 2 -15.62 39.47 22.24
C ARG A 2 -14.89 38.63 21.17
N TRP A 3 -14.71 37.33 21.43
CA TRP A 3 -13.94 36.38 20.61
C TRP A 3 -14.74 35.72 19.49
N ARG A 4 -16.07 35.70 19.56
CA ARG A 4 -16.94 35.07 18.55
C ARG A 4 -17.35 36.01 17.40
N ASN A 5 -17.18 37.33 17.59
CA ASN A 5 -17.54 38.35 16.61
C ASN A 5 -16.29 39.17 16.25
N ASN A 6 -15.36 38.55 15.51
CA ASN A 6 -14.21 39.25 14.94
C ASN A 6 -14.58 39.78 13.54
N PRO A 7 -14.65 41.10 13.32
CA PRO A 7 -15.08 41.68 12.05
C PRO A 7 -14.05 41.54 10.90
N ASN A 8 -12.88 40.94 11.14
CA ASN A 8 -11.85 40.73 10.13
C ASN A 8 -11.43 39.24 10.03
N PRO A 9 -12.07 38.45 9.13
CA PRO A 9 -11.94 36.98 9.09
C PRO A 9 -10.61 36.47 8.52
N LYS A 10 -9.77 37.32 7.92
CA LYS A 10 -8.49 36.91 7.32
C LYS A 10 -7.44 36.45 8.35
N ARG A 11 -7.71 36.61 9.65
CA ARG A 11 -6.84 36.24 10.78
C ARG A 11 -7.66 35.74 11.97
N ASP A 12 -8.59 34.81 11.74
CA ASP A 12 -9.40 34.25 12.82
C ASP A 12 -8.63 33.19 13.64
N TYR A 13 -7.64 33.66 14.39
CA TYR A 13 -6.86 32.85 15.33
C TYR A 13 -7.73 32.21 16.42
N ALA A 14 -8.94 32.73 16.69
CA ALA A 14 -9.83 32.16 17.67
C ALA A 14 -10.45 30.85 17.17
N GLN A 15 -10.88 30.81 15.91
CA GLN A 15 -11.35 29.57 15.29
C GLN A 15 -10.23 28.53 15.18
N LEU A 16 -9.06 28.95 14.68
CA LEU A 16 -7.90 28.08 14.52
C LEU A 16 -7.46 27.48 15.88
N ARG A 17 -7.49 28.29 16.94
CA ARG A 17 -7.19 27.83 18.30
C ARG A 17 -8.21 26.82 18.81
N VAL A 18 -9.50 27.05 18.58
CA VAL A 18 -10.56 26.10 18.96
C VAL A 18 -10.37 24.77 18.22
N GLU A 19 -10.02 24.82 16.93
CA GLU A 19 -9.73 23.62 16.13
C GLU A 19 -8.51 22.86 16.67
N TYR A 20 -7.41 23.55 17.00
CA TYR A 20 -6.23 22.93 17.58
C TYR A 20 -6.51 22.33 18.96
N GLU A 21 -7.25 23.04 19.82
CA GLU A 21 -7.64 22.53 21.15
C GLU A 21 -8.53 21.29 21.02
N GLN A 22 -9.42 21.25 20.02
CA GLN A 22 -10.24 20.07 19.75
C GLN A 22 -9.38 18.89 19.27
N ARG A 23 -8.46 19.14 18.32
CA ARG A 23 -7.55 18.10 17.79
C ARG A 23 -6.65 17.52 18.88
N LEU A 24 -6.14 18.35 19.80
CA LEU A 24 -5.34 17.89 20.93
C LEU A 24 -6.13 16.97 21.86
N LYS A 25 -7.40 17.30 22.15
CA LYS A 25 -8.28 16.45 22.96
C LYS A 25 -8.56 15.11 22.29
N ASP A 26 -8.75 15.12 20.97
CA ASP A 26 -8.98 13.88 20.22
C ASP A 26 -7.75 12.97 20.23
N ILE A 27 -6.55 13.54 20.09
CA ILE A 27 -5.28 12.81 20.21
C ILE A 27 -5.11 12.23 21.62
N GLN A 28 -5.34 13.03 22.67
CA GLN A 28 -5.26 12.56 24.05
C GLN A 28 -6.21 11.40 24.32
N ARG A 29 -7.46 11.49 23.87
CA ARG A 29 -8.46 10.43 24.01
C ARG A 29 -8.05 9.17 23.24
N ALA A 30 -7.43 9.32 22.06
CA ALA A 30 -6.91 8.19 21.30
C ALA A 30 -5.74 7.50 22.03
N MET A 31 -4.84 8.28 22.64
CA MET A 31 -3.73 7.75 23.45
C MET A 31 -4.22 7.01 24.70
N GLU A 32 -5.20 7.57 25.43
CA GLU A 32 -5.80 6.91 26.59
C GLU A 32 -6.49 5.59 26.20
N ARG A 33 -7.18 5.56 25.06
CA ARG A 33 -7.76 4.31 24.52
C ARG A 33 -6.69 3.28 24.20
N LEU A 34 -5.57 3.68 23.62
CA LEU A 34 -4.45 2.77 23.34
C LEU A 34 -3.81 2.23 24.62
N GLN A 35 -3.68 3.07 25.66
CA GLN A 35 -3.15 2.64 26.96
C GLN A 35 -4.09 1.69 27.73
N GLN A 36 -5.39 1.82 27.52
CA GLN A 36 -6.40 0.93 28.11
C GLN A 36 -6.53 -0.41 27.37
N LEU A 37 -5.94 -0.55 26.17
CA LEU A 37 -5.84 -1.84 25.51
C LEU A 37 -4.80 -2.67 26.24
N ASP A 38 -5.28 -3.56 27.10
CA ASP A 38 -4.44 -4.57 27.73
C ASP A 38 -3.89 -5.51 26.64
N PRO A 39 -2.56 -5.49 26.38
CA PRO A 39 -1.97 -6.31 25.34
C PRO A 39 -2.20 -7.80 25.57
N THR A 40 -2.42 -8.22 26.83
CA THR A 40 -2.72 -9.62 27.16
C THR A 40 -4.10 -10.05 26.67
N VAL A 41 -5.10 -9.17 26.74
CA VAL A 41 -6.46 -9.44 26.25
C VAL A 41 -6.47 -9.53 24.72
N ALA A 42 -5.71 -8.68 24.04
CA ALA A 42 -5.55 -8.76 22.58
C ALA A 42 -4.86 -10.06 22.16
N LEU A 43 -3.82 -10.47 22.87
CA LEU A 43 -3.07 -11.71 22.62
C LEU A 43 -3.94 -12.94 22.90
N GLN A 44 -4.73 -12.91 23.97
CA GLN A 44 -5.69 -13.97 24.30
C GLN A 44 -6.79 -14.10 23.24
N LYS A 45 -7.33 -12.97 22.75
CA LYS A 45 -8.30 -12.97 21.64
C LYS A 45 -7.70 -13.56 20.38
N ALA A 46 -6.47 -13.17 20.02
CA ALA A 46 -5.77 -13.73 18.86
C ALA A 46 -5.53 -15.24 19.01
N MET A 47 -5.11 -15.71 20.18
CA MET A 47 -4.94 -17.14 20.46
C MET A 47 -6.25 -17.93 20.38
N ASN A 48 -7.36 -17.37 20.86
CA ASN A 48 -8.66 -18.02 20.77
C ASN A 48 -9.13 -18.12 19.32
N LEU A 49 -8.93 -17.05 18.53
CA LEU A 49 -9.25 -17.04 17.10
C LEU A 49 -8.41 -18.06 16.33
N GLN A 50 -7.13 -18.18 16.66
CA GLN A 50 -6.23 -19.19 16.08
C GLN A 50 -6.70 -20.62 16.42
N LYS A 51 -7.19 -20.87 17.64
CA LYS A 51 -7.77 -22.16 18.03
C LYS A 51 -9.10 -22.43 17.32
N GLU A 52 -9.94 -21.42 17.12
CA GLU A 52 -11.19 -21.54 16.37
C GLU A 52 -10.93 -21.90 14.90
N LEU A 53 -9.95 -21.25 14.26
CA LEU A 53 -9.52 -21.58 12.90
C LEU A 53 -8.94 -22.99 12.79
N ALA A 54 -8.17 -23.43 13.79
CA ALA A 54 -7.61 -24.78 13.82
C ALA A 54 -8.67 -25.87 14.03
N ASN A 55 -9.72 -25.57 14.80
CA ASN A 55 -10.79 -26.52 15.10
C ASN A 55 -11.89 -26.56 14.01
N GLY A 56 -12.03 -25.52 13.19
CA GLY A 56 -12.94 -25.50 12.04
C GLY A 56 -12.50 -26.37 10.85
N VAL A 57 -11.33 -27.01 10.91
CA VAL A 57 -10.79 -27.83 9.81
C VAL A 57 -10.78 -29.32 10.20
N ARG A 58 -11.96 -29.92 10.23
CA ARG A 58 -12.23 -31.37 10.10
C ARG A 58 -13.68 -31.46 9.61
N THR A 59 -14.04 -31.99 8.45
CA THR A 59 -13.48 -33.01 7.55
C THR A 59 -14.34 -32.91 6.30
N GLU A 60 -13.77 -32.84 5.09
CA GLU A 60 -14.12 -33.69 3.94
C GLU A 60 -12.90 -33.77 3.01
N ASP A 61 -12.69 -34.96 2.47
CA ASP A 61 -11.74 -35.38 1.42
C ASP A 61 -10.25 -35.58 1.75
N ALA A 62 -9.99 -36.81 2.22
CA ALA A 62 -8.78 -37.56 1.93
C ALA A 62 -8.66 -37.83 0.42
N GLY A 63 -8.02 -36.90 -0.29
CA GLY A 63 -7.53 -37.06 -1.65
C GLY A 63 -6.03 -36.80 -1.71
N ASN A 64 -5.26 -37.89 -1.66
CA ASN A 64 -3.82 -37.95 -1.90
C ASN A 64 -3.41 -37.17 -3.16
N THR A 65 -2.54 -36.16 -3.06
CA THR A 65 -1.42 -35.82 -3.99
C THR A 65 -0.68 -34.58 -3.47
N GLU A 66 0.64 -34.70 -3.33
CA GLU A 66 1.57 -33.60 -3.10
C GLU A 66 1.37 -32.47 -4.12
N GLY A 67 1.04 -31.27 -3.64
CA GLY A 67 0.89 -30.11 -4.50
C GLY A 67 0.96 -28.84 -3.68
N GLU A 68 2.13 -28.20 -3.64
CA GLU A 68 2.27 -26.80 -3.29
C GLU A 68 1.34 -25.97 -4.19
N GLY A 69 0.13 -25.71 -3.71
CA GLY A 69 -0.87 -24.88 -4.37
C GLY A 69 -0.33 -23.46 -4.48
N THR A 70 0.38 -23.19 -5.58
CA THR A 70 0.85 -21.86 -5.93
C THR A 70 -0.39 -21.03 -6.22
N ALA A 71 -0.88 -20.30 -5.22
CA ALA A 71 -1.99 -19.35 -5.39
C ALA A 71 -1.78 -18.58 -6.70
N SER A 72 -2.84 -18.48 -7.51
CA SER A 72 -2.72 -17.87 -8.83
C SER A 72 -2.19 -16.44 -8.67
N ASN A 73 -1.42 -15.97 -9.66
CA ASN A 73 -0.78 -14.67 -9.58
C ASN A 73 -1.79 -13.52 -9.36
N ASP A 74 -3.04 -13.71 -9.80
CA ASP A 74 -4.14 -12.79 -9.53
C ASP A 74 -4.62 -12.86 -8.08
N GLN A 75 -4.76 -14.03 -7.47
CA GLN A 75 -5.12 -14.14 -6.04
C GLN A 75 -4.12 -13.40 -5.14
N ARG A 76 -2.82 -13.48 -5.46
CA ARG A 76 -1.77 -12.78 -4.71
C ARG A 76 -1.83 -11.26 -4.89
N ARG A 77 -2.26 -10.78 -6.06
CA ARG A 77 -2.36 -9.34 -6.33
C ARG A 77 -3.47 -8.68 -5.52
N TYR A 78 -4.57 -9.39 -5.29
CA TYR A 78 -5.79 -8.84 -4.69
C TYR A 78 -6.09 -9.47 -3.32
N ASN A 79 -5.07 -9.75 -2.52
CA ASN A 79 -5.24 -10.27 -1.16
C ASN A 79 -5.52 -9.17 -0.12
N GLY A 80 -5.32 -7.89 -0.44
CA GLY A 80 -5.55 -6.79 0.49
C GLY A 80 -4.56 -6.71 1.66
N GLU A 81 -3.55 -7.58 1.68
CA GLU A 81 -2.60 -7.71 2.78
C GLU A 81 -1.29 -7.01 2.45
N ARG A 82 -0.78 -6.17 3.37
CA ARG A 82 0.56 -5.55 3.26
C ARG A 82 1.66 -6.57 3.60
N PRO A 83 2.90 -6.36 3.11
CA PRO A 83 4.01 -7.22 3.47
C PRO A 83 4.21 -7.23 4.99
N PRO A 84 4.56 -8.38 5.59
CA PRO A 84 4.72 -8.47 7.03
C PRO A 84 5.94 -7.63 7.48
N PRO A 85 5.93 -7.08 8.72
CA PRO A 85 6.92 -6.10 9.16
C PRO A 85 8.38 -6.57 9.10
N GLU A 86 8.62 -7.88 9.19
CA GLU A 86 9.96 -8.48 9.13
C GLU A 86 10.64 -8.21 7.78
N LEU A 87 9.87 -8.06 6.69
CA LEU A 87 10.41 -7.74 5.37
C LEU A 87 10.77 -6.25 5.23
N TRP A 88 10.28 -5.39 6.12
CA TRP A 88 10.47 -3.95 6.03
C TRP A 88 11.87 -3.50 6.46
N ILE A 89 12.62 -4.37 7.14
CA ILE A 89 14.00 -4.13 7.56
C ILE A 89 14.89 -3.76 6.36
N ASN A 90 14.62 -4.36 5.20
CA ASN A 90 15.39 -4.12 3.97
C ASN A 90 14.71 -3.12 3.03
N ARG A 91 13.68 -2.40 3.48
CA ARG A 91 12.95 -1.43 2.66
C ARG A 91 13.84 -0.22 2.37
N VAL A 92 13.69 0.32 1.15
CA VAL A 92 14.26 1.64 0.83
C VAL A 92 13.64 2.74 1.70
N PRO A 93 14.35 3.85 2.00
CA PRO A 93 13.83 4.89 2.91
C PRO A 93 12.49 5.46 2.45
N LEU A 94 11.50 5.50 3.36
CA LEU A 94 10.14 5.97 3.05
C LEU A 94 10.12 7.45 2.64
N GLU A 95 11.04 8.26 3.17
CA GLU A 95 11.16 9.68 2.84
C GLU A 95 11.56 9.90 1.38
N GLN A 96 12.29 8.94 0.79
CA GLN A 96 12.73 8.99 -0.60
C GLN A 96 11.79 8.22 -1.53
N TYR A 97 11.12 7.20 -1.00
CA TYR A 97 10.19 6.34 -1.74
C TYR A 97 8.84 6.30 -1.01
N PRO A 98 8.02 7.36 -1.16
CA PRO A 98 6.74 7.48 -0.49
C PRO A 98 5.77 6.37 -0.90
N ASP A 99 4.71 6.16 -0.13
CA ASP A 99 3.69 5.19 -0.49
C ASP A 99 2.94 5.65 -1.74
N ALA A 100 2.68 4.72 -2.67
CA ALA A 100 1.92 5.03 -3.88
C ALA A 100 0.49 5.50 -3.57
N THR A 101 -0.07 5.15 -2.41
CA THR A 101 -1.38 5.66 -1.97
C THR A 101 -1.42 7.18 -1.85
N ASP A 102 -0.30 7.82 -1.50
CA ASP A 102 -0.19 9.28 -1.40
C ASP A 102 -0.36 9.97 -2.76
N TYR A 103 -0.19 9.20 -3.84
CA TYR A 103 -0.35 9.63 -5.24
C TYR A 103 -1.71 9.19 -5.82
N GLY A 104 -2.62 8.71 -4.98
CA GLY A 104 -3.96 8.25 -5.38
C GLY A 104 -3.96 6.89 -6.07
N TRP A 105 -2.95 6.05 -5.84
CA TRP A 105 -3.00 4.65 -6.22
C TRP A 105 -3.80 3.85 -5.19
N THR A 106 -4.55 2.85 -5.65
CA THR A 106 -5.27 1.92 -4.78
C THR A 106 -4.38 0.72 -4.51
N PHE A 107 -4.07 0.45 -3.25
CA PHE A 107 -3.37 -0.76 -2.85
C PHE A 107 -4.28 -1.97 -3.06
N THR A 108 -3.78 -3.01 -3.71
CA THR A 108 -4.56 -4.23 -3.98
C THR A 108 -4.10 -5.42 -3.15
N GLY A 109 -2.82 -5.45 -2.77
CA GLY A 109 -2.25 -6.58 -2.06
C GLY A 109 -0.73 -6.61 -2.13
N SER A 110 -0.14 -7.68 -1.62
CA SER A 110 1.30 -7.88 -1.66
C SER A 110 1.68 -9.35 -1.77
N TRP A 111 2.90 -9.58 -2.24
CA TRP A 111 3.51 -10.91 -2.21
C TRP A 111 5.02 -10.78 -1.99
N GLU A 112 5.50 -11.42 -0.93
CA GLU A 112 6.89 -11.31 -0.46
C GLU A 112 7.32 -9.84 -0.33
N VAL A 113 8.35 -9.43 -1.09
CA VAL A 113 8.92 -8.08 -1.09
C VAL A 113 8.29 -7.16 -2.13
N THR A 114 7.08 -7.47 -2.59
CA THR A 114 6.38 -6.72 -3.65
C THR A 114 5.02 -6.23 -3.17
N GLU A 115 4.77 -4.94 -3.31
CA GLU A 115 3.46 -4.34 -3.12
C GLU A 115 2.77 -4.10 -4.47
N PHE A 116 1.47 -4.35 -4.53
CA PHE A 116 0.67 -4.20 -5.72
C PHE A 116 -0.30 -3.04 -5.59
N PHE A 117 -0.37 -2.22 -6.63
CA PHE A 117 -1.28 -1.11 -6.70
C PHE A 117 -1.92 -1.00 -8.08
N GLU A 118 -3.07 -0.33 -8.15
CA GLU A 118 -3.76 0.00 -9.39
C GLU A 118 -4.27 1.44 -9.37
N LYS A 119 -4.31 2.06 -10.55
CA LYS A 119 -4.85 3.40 -10.72
C LYS A 119 -5.47 3.55 -12.11
N ASN A 120 -6.64 4.17 -12.17
CA ASN A 120 -7.30 4.49 -13.43
C ASN A 120 -6.75 5.80 -14.00
N PHE A 121 -6.32 5.74 -15.25
CA PHE A 121 -5.93 6.90 -16.05
C PHE A 121 -6.92 7.08 -17.21
N PRO A 122 -6.95 8.24 -17.90
CA PRO A 122 -7.82 8.47 -19.06
C PRO A 122 -7.66 7.46 -20.21
N TYR A 123 -6.58 6.69 -20.17
CA TYR A 123 -6.20 5.71 -21.17
C TYR A 123 -6.23 4.26 -20.66
N GLY A 124 -6.92 4.02 -19.54
CA GLY A 124 -7.13 2.70 -18.95
C GLY A 124 -6.49 2.50 -17.57
N THR A 125 -6.74 1.33 -17.00
CA THR A 125 -6.18 0.93 -15.71
C THR A 125 -4.71 0.59 -15.84
N VAL A 126 -3.88 1.21 -15.00
CA VAL A 126 -2.46 0.90 -14.87
C VAL A 126 -2.25 0.11 -13.60
N LYS A 127 -1.46 -0.97 -13.71
CA LYS A 127 -1.01 -1.76 -12.56
C LYS A 127 0.43 -1.41 -12.22
N LEU A 128 0.72 -1.31 -10.93
CA LEU A 128 2.04 -1.06 -10.36
C LEU A 128 2.45 -2.26 -9.52
N ASP A 129 3.71 -2.68 -9.67
CA ASP A 129 4.37 -3.65 -8.80
C ASP A 129 5.59 -2.94 -8.24
N TRP A 130 5.61 -2.73 -6.93
CA TRP A 130 6.65 -2.02 -6.21
C TRP A 130 7.51 -2.99 -5.41
N TYR A 131 8.76 -3.15 -5.81
CA TYR A 131 9.75 -3.98 -5.13
C TYR A 131 10.51 -3.13 -4.12
N PHE A 132 9.92 -2.97 -2.95
CA PHE A 132 10.32 -1.98 -1.95
C PHE A 132 11.68 -2.22 -1.31
N THR A 133 12.28 -3.40 -1.48
CA THR A 133 13.64 -3.68 -1.00
C THR A 133 14.73 -3.26 -1.99
N THR A 134 14.41 -3.22 -3.28
CA THR A 134 15.41 -2.92 -4.34
C THR A 134 15.19 -1.58 -5.02
N GLY A 135 14.11 -0.88 -4.68
CA GLY A 135 13.70 0.33 -5.39
C GLY A 135 13.28 0.06 -6.84
N THR A 136 12.85 -1.16 -7.17
CA THR A 136 12.44 -1.51 -8.53
C THR A 136 10.95 -1.27 -8.70
N VAL A 137 10.57 -0.65 -9.81
CA VAL A 137 9.18 -0.41 -10.18
C VAL A 137 8.84 -1.12 -11.48
N LYS A 138 7.68 -1.75 -11.52
CA LYS A 138 7.11 -2.29 -12.75
C LYS A 138 5.73 -1.70 -12.94
N THR A 139 5.44 -1.27 -14.15
CA THR A 139 4.10 -0.82 -14.55
C THR A 139 3.60 -1.67 -15.69
N SER A 140 2.33 -2.09 -15.60
CA SER A 140 1.61 -2.75 -16.70
C SER A 140 0.50 -1.81 -17.15
N LEU A 141 0.51 -1.42 -18.42
CA LEU A 141 -0.43 -0.45 -19.00
C LEU A 141 -0.74 -0.78 -20.45
N ASP A 142 -1.85 -0.26 -20.96
CA ASP A 142 -2.16 -0.30 -22.39
C ASP A 142 -1.56 0.91 -23.10
N HIS A 143 -0.67 0.70 -24.07
CA HIS A 143 0.02 1.75 -24.82
C HIS A 143 -0.67 1.98 -26.17
N PRO A 144 -0.96 3.23 -26.59
CA PRO A 144 -1.82 3.51 -27.75
C PRO A 144 -1.34 2.86 -29.05
N THR A 145 -0.03 2.73 -29.24
CA THR A 145 0.55 2.11 -30.43
C THR A 145 1.06 0.68 -30.22
N LYS A 146 1.36 0.28 -28.98
CA LYS A 146 2.02 -1.01 -28.69
C LYS A 146 1.09 -2.02 -28.03
N GLY A 147 -0.14 -1.61 -27.70
CA GLY A 147 -1.07 -2.41 -26.90
C GLY A 147 -0.57 -2.62 -25.47
N LYS A 148 -1.05 -3.71 -24.84
CA LYS A 148 -0.65 -4.11 -23.48
C LYS A 148 0.86 -4.27 -23.37
N THR A 149 1.48 -3.43 -22.56
CA THR A 149 2.93 -3.41 -22.37
C THR A 149 3.31 -3.36 -20.90
N GLN A 150 4.55 -3.74 -20.62
CA GLN A 150 5.16 -3.65 -19.31
C GLN A 150 6.44 -2.83 -19.39
N LEU A 151 6.62 -1.92 -18.44
CA LEU A 151 7.81 -1.09 -18.28
C LEU A 151 8.44 -1.39 -16.93
N PHE A 152 9.73 -1.72 -16.95
CA PHE A 152 10.54 -1.99 -15.76
C PHE A 152 11.54 -0.86 -15.55
N GLY A 153 11.56 -0.29 -14.34
CA GLY A 153 12.66 0.55 -13.86
C GLY A 153 13.37 -0.18 -12.73
N LYS A 154 14.59 -0.67 -13.00
CA LYS A 154 15.42 -1.34 -11.99
C LYS A 154 16.16 -0.31 -11.17
N LYS A 155 16.18 -0.45 -9.84
CA LYS A 155 16.86 0.48 -8.92
C LYS A 155 16.56 1.95 -9.28
N CYS A 156 15.28 2.28 -9.39
CA CYS A 156 14.86 3.62 -9.74
C CYS A 156 15.42 4.62 -8.73
N SER A 157 15.91 5.75 -9.22
CA SER A 157 16.18 6.88 -8.33
C SER A 157 14.87 7.37 -7.68
N PRO A 158 14.94 8.02 -6.51
CA PRO A 158 13.76 8.62 -5.87
C PRO A 158 12.96 9.55 -6.79
N ASP A 159 13.66 10.38 -7.57
CA ASP A 159 13.05 11.29 -8.55
C ASP A 159 12.35 10.54 -9.69
N LEU A 160 12.94 9.47 -10.20
CA LEU A 160 12.30 8.62 -11.20
C LEU A 160 11.05 7.94 -10.63
N TYR A 161 11.11 7.45 -9.39
CA TYR A 161 9.98 6.83 -8.73
C TYR A 161 8.80 7.80 -8.58
N ASP A 162 9.03 9.02 -8.07
CA ASP A 162 8.02 10.08 -7.99
C ASP A 162 7.38 10.40 -9.36
N LYS A 163 8.21 10.52 -10.41
CA LYS A 163 7.74 10.75 -11.78
C LYS A 163 6.87 9.62 -12.30
N VAL A 164 7.23 8.36 -12.01
CA VAL A 164 6.45 7.17 -12.43
C VAL A 164 5.10 7.13 -11.72
N LEU A 165 5.03 7.46 -10.44
CA LEU A 165 3.77 7.49 -9.69
C LEU A 165 2.79 8.55 -10.22
N LYS A 166 3.30 9.69 -10.70
CA LYS A 166 2.51 10.76 -11.33
C LYS A 166 2.10 10.42 -12.76
N ASN A 167 3.04 9.95 -13.58
CA ASN A 167 2.82 9.62 -14.98
C ASN A 167 3.54 8.31 -15.35
N PRO A 168 2.84 7.15 -15.31
CA PRO A 168 3.46 5.86 -15.56
C PRO A 168 3.90 5.66 -17.02
N ARG A 169 3.52 6.54 -17.96
CA ARG A 169 3.95 6.52 -19.36
C ARG A 169 5.24 7.32 -19.63
N ILE A 170 5.80 7.99 -18.63
CA ILE A 170 6.94 8.89 -18.84
C ILE A 170 8.15 8.16 -19.45
N HIS A 171 8.64 8.63 -20.59
CA HIS A 171 9.79 8.01 -21.25
C HIS A 171 11.08 8.58 -20.65
N THR A 172 11.62 7.92 -19.63
CA THR A 172 12.82 8.40 -18.91
C THR A 172 14.14 7.85 -19.45
N GLY A 173 14.12 6.97 -20.46
CA GLY A 173 15.32 6.30 -20.98
C GLY A 173 15.84 5.15 -20.09
N ASP A 174 15.62 5.24 -18.78
CA ASP A 174 16.05 4.24 -17.79
C ASP A 174 15.09 3.05 -17.63
N ARG A 175 13.87 3.17 -18.17
CA ARG A 175 12.88 2.09 -18.15
C ARG A 175 12.94 1.30 -19.44
N TYR A 176 13.01 -0.02 -19.32
CA TYR A 176 13.13 -0.91 -20.46
C TYR A 176 11.93 -1.85 -20.58
N HIS A 177 11.63 -2.26 -21.81
CA HIS A 177 10.74 -3.38 -22.09
C HIS A 177 11.53 -4.67 -22.01
N ARG A 178 11.03 -5.67 -21.28
CA ARG A 178 11.64 -6.99 -21.28
C ARG A 178 11.42 -7.62 -22.67
N LYS A 179 12.51 -7.93 -23.39
CA LYS A 179 12.40 -8.65 -24.67
C LYS A 179 11.77 -10.00 -24.40
N ARG A 180 10.71 -10.35 -25.13
CA ARG A 180 10.13 -11.69 -25.12
C ARG A 180 11.14 -12.61 -25.79
N THR A 181 11.86 -13.42 -25.01
CA THR A 181 12.69 -14.50 -25.56
C THR A 181 11.76 -15.44 -26.31
N LYS A 182 11.99 -15.62 -27.62
CA LYS A 182 11.32 -16.68 -28.37
C LYS A 182 11.78 -18.01 -27.77
N LYS A 183 10.82 -18.80 -27.30
CA LYS A 183 11.02 -20.21 -26.97
C LYS A 183 11.16 -20.99 -28.27
#